data_AF-A0A327Q264-F1
#
_entry.id   AF-A0A327Q264-F1
#
_cell.length_a   1.000
_cell.length_b   1.000
_cell.length_c   1.000
_cell.angle_alpha   90.00
_cell.angle_beta   90.00
_cell.angle_gamma   90.00
#
_symmetry.space_group_name_H-M   'P 1'
#
loop_
_entity.id
_entity.type
_entity.pdbx_description
1 polymer ?
#
loop_
_entity_poly.entity_id
_entity_poly.type
_entity_poly.pdbx_seq_one_letter_code
_entity_poly.pdbx_strand_id
1 'polypeptide(L)'
;MQKKFCCTRLGIRHEVSREIGMNFRVVKYDAEVRFDKTNLFRFFVTPGYMTEERNVKHLNIKFCPFCGTNLYEFYKADEFINEDPGYF
;
A
#
# COMPACT_ATOMS: atom_id res chain seq x y z
N MET A 1 -18.50 -12.90 6.50
CA MET A 1 -17.80 -12.37 5.30
C MET A 1 -16.70 -11.44 5.79
N GLN A 2 -15.43 -11.81 5.64
CA GLN A 2 -14.33 -10.88 5.95
C GLN A 2 -14.36 -9.72 4.96
N LYS A 3 -14.34 -8.48 5.46
CA LYS A 3 -14.23 -7.30 4.60
C LYS A 3 -12.79 -7.26 4.04
N LYS A 4 -12.65 -7.33 2.72
CA LYS A 4 -11.36 -7.23 2.00
C LYS A 4 -10.60 -5.94 2.34
N PHE A 5 -11.30 -4.86 2.67
CA PHE A 5 -10.69 -3.59 3.05
C PHE A 5 -11.25 -3.08 4.37
N CYS A 6 -10.44 -2.30 5.11
CA CYS A 6 -10.87 -1.70 6.37
C CYS A 6 -12.02 -0.70 6.19
N CYS A 7 -12.13 -0.08 5.00
CA CYS A 7 -13.27 0.75 4.61
C CYS A 7 -13.40 0.84 3.08
N THR A 8 -14.60 1.19 2.60
CA THR A 8 -14.90 1.32 1.17
C THR A 8 -14.02 2.36 0.48
N ARG A 9 -13.75 3.49 1.15
CA ARG A 9 -12.95 4.58 0.57
C ARG A 9 -11.50 4.16 0.30
N LEU A 10 -10.89 3.41 1.23
CA LEU A 10 -9.55 2.87 1.03
C LEU A 10 -9.56 1.79 -0.06
N GLY A 11 -10.58 0.92 -0.09
CA GLY A 11 -10.73 -0.10 -1.12
C GLY A 11 -10.76 0.49 -2.54
N ILE A 12 -11.52 1.57 -2.74
CA ILE A 12 -11.51 2.29 -4.03
C ILE A 12 -10.09 2.78 -4.37
N ARG A 13 -9.38 3.39 -3.41
CA ARG A 13 -8.01 3.89 -3.63
C ARG A 13 -6.97 2.80 -3.86
N HIS A 14 -7.25 1.58 -3.39
CA HIS A 14 -6.43 0.40 -3.61
C HIS A 14 -6.64 -0.18 -5.01
N GLU A 15 -7.89 -0.20 -5.47
CA GLU A 15 -8.31 -0.86 -6.72
C GLU A 15 -8.22 0.05 -7.96
N VAL A 16 -8.13 1.38 -7.79
CA VAL A 16 -7.92 2.29 -8.92
C VAL A 16 -6.57 2.07 -9.62
N SER A 17 -6.57 2.32 -10.93
CA SER A 17 -5.34 2.35 -11.72
C SER A 17 -4.35 3.35 -11.13
N ARG A 18 -3.06 2.96 -11.13
CA ARG A 18 -1.93 3.78 -10.65
C ARG A 18 -1.82 5.14 -11.32
N GLU A 19 -2.37 5.28 -12.51
CA GLU A 19 -2.30 6.52 -13.30
C GLU A 19 -3.33 7.57 -12.83
N ILE A 20 -4.31 7.19 -12.00
CA ILE A 20 -5.47 8.02 -11.71
C ILE A 20 -5.44 8.56 -10.29
N GLY A 21 -5.15 9.86 -10.19
CA GLY A 21 -5.33 10.63 -8.96
C GLY A 21 -4.53 10.08 -7.78
N MET A 22 -5.10 10.09 -6.58
CA MET A 22 -4.43 9.57 -5.39
C MET A 22 -4.67 8.06 -5.26
N ASN A 23 -3.59 7.31 -5.03
CA ASN A 23 -3.57 5.86 -4.92
C ASN A 23 -3.20 5.42 -3.50
N PHE A 24 -3.64 4.21 -3.15
CA PHE A 24 -3.16 3.46 -2.00
C PHE A 24 -2.43 2.20 -2.46
N ARG A 25 -1.15 2.10 -2.11
CA ARG A 25 -0.27 1.01 -2.55
C ARG A 25 0.19 0.21 -1.34
N VAL A 26 -0.02 -1.11 -1.41
CA VAL A 26 0.47 -2.07 -0.42
C VAL A 26 1.65 -2.78 -1.07
N VAL A 27 2.80 -2.64 -0.44
CA VAL A 27 4.07 -3.18 -0.92
C VAL A 27 4.61 -4.14 0.13
N LYS A 28 5.12 -5.28 -0.31
CA LYS A 28 5.86 -6.22 0.54
C LYS A 28 7.33 -6.20 0.14
N TYR A 29 8.20 -5.88 1.10
CA TYR A 29 9.64 -5.97 0.92
C TYR A 29 10.13 -7.38 1.25
N ASP A 30 11.20 -7.79 0.59
CA ASP A 30 11.88 -9.04 0.91
C ASP A 30 12.52 -8.96 2.31
N ALA A 31 12.35 -10.03 3.09
CA ALA A 31 12.95 -10.19 4.40
C ALA A 31 14.47 -10.35 4.34
N GLU A 32 15.03 -10.77 3.21
CA GLU A 32 16.47 -10.86 2.98
C GLU A 32 17.11 -9.49 2.78
N VAL A 33 16.34 -8.54 2.22
CA VAL A 33 16.80 -7.17 1.94
C VAL A 33 16.70 -6.28 3.19
N ARG A 34 15.90 -6.65 4.20
CA ARG A 34 15.72 -5.86 5.43
C ARG A 34 16.25 -6.53 6.69
N PHE A 35 16.96 -5.74 7.49
CA PHE A 35 17.39 -6.13 8.85
C PHE A 35 16.20 -6.35 9.81
N ASP A 36 15.08 -5.65 9.60
CA ASP A 36 13.84 -5.85 10.38
C ASP A 36 12.88 -6.78 9.62
N LYS A 37 12.76 -8.01 10.13
CA LYS A 37 11.90 -9.07 9.56
C LYS A 37 10.45 -8.99 10.01
N THR A 38 10.10 -8.08 10.93
CA THR A 38 8.76 -8.05 11.55
C THR A 38 7.73 -7.26 10.75
N ASN A 39 8.17 -6.29 9.95
CA ASN A 39 7.29 -5.40 9.19
C ASN A 39 7.67 -5.38 7.70
N LEU A 40 7.36 -6.47 6.99
CA LEU A 40 7.63 -6.59 5.55
C LEU A 40 6.67 -5.73 4.71
N PHE A 41 5.46 -5.49 5.21
CA PHE A 41 4.46 -4.66 4.52
C PHE A 41 4.72 -3.16 4.73
N ARG A 42 4.47 -2.39 3.69
CA ARG A 42 4.45 -0.92 3.69
C ARG A 42 3.21 -0.43 2.97
N PHE A 43 2.70 0.70 3.44
CA PHE A 43 1.45 1.27 2.98
C PHE A 43 1.72 2.68 2.51
N PHE A 44 1.62 2.90 1.22
CA PHE A 44 1.94 4.17 0.60
C PHE A 44 0.70 4.86 0.08
N VAL A 45 0.70 6.17 0.25
CA VAL A 45 -0.18 7.07 -0.50
C VAL A 45 0.68 7.77 -1.54
N THR A 46 0.24 7.71 -2.80
CA THR A 46 0.98 8.27 -3.94
C THR A 46 0.03 9.11 -4.80
N PRO A 47 0.55 10.12 -5.54
CA PRO A 47 -0.18 10.67 -6.68
C PRO A 47 -0.26 9.63 -7.81
N GLY A 48 -0.82 10.02 -8.94
CA GLY A 48 -0.86 9.19 -10.14
C GLY A 48 0.54 9.09 -10.74
N TYR A 49 0.93 7.91 -11.20
CA TYR A 49 2.25 7.65 -11.81
C TYR A 49 2.17 6.61 -12.92
N MET A 50 3.14 6.67 -13.84
CA MET A 50 3.27 5.73 -14.96
C MET A 50 4.22 4.58 -14.61
N THR A 51 4.09 3.44 -15.32
CA THR A 51 4.88 2.23 -15.09
C THR A 51 6.40 2.42 -15.30
N GLU A 52 6.82 3.42 -16.08
CA GLU A 52 8.24 3.71 -16.32
C GLU A 52 8.81 4.73 -15.31
N GLU A 53 7.96 5.33 -14.48
CA GLU A 53 8.36 6.36 -13.53
C GLU A 53 9.06 5.73 -12.33
N ARG A 54 10.30 6.16 -12.09
CA ARG A 54 11.09 5.78 -10.91
C ARG A 54 11.06 6.90 -9.87
N ASN A 55 11.21 6.54 -8.60
CA ASN A 55 11.17 7.47 -7.47
C ASN A 55 9.81 8.17 -7.33
N VAL A 56 8.73 7.39 -7.43
CA VAL A 56 7.38 7.91 -7.26
C VAL A 56 7.26 8.57 -5.89
N LYS A 57 6.81 9.83 -5.85
CA LYS A 57 6.58 10.53 -4.58
C LYS A 57 5.56 9.76 -3.76
N HIS A 58 5.93 9.38 -2.55
CA HIS A 58 5.09 8.55 -1.71
C HIS A 58 5.13 9.00 -0.25
N LEU A 59 4.03 8.75 0.46
CA LEU A 59 3.93 8.91 1.90
C LEU A 59 3.66 7.55 2.53
N ASN A 60 4.56 7.08 3.38
CA ASN A 60 4.33 5.89 4.20
C ASN A 60 3.36 6.22 5.34
N ILE A 61 2.28 5.45 5.47
CA ILE A 61 1.26 5.66 6.50
C ILE A 61 1.06 4.42 7.37
N LYS A 62 0.73 4.64 8.64
CA LYS A 62 0.42 3.57 9.61
C LYS A 62 -1.07 3.33 9.80
N PHE A 63 -1.87 4.39 9.70
CA PHE A 63 -3.31 4.35 9.93
C PHE A 63 -4.07 4.74 8.67
N CYS A 64 -5.23 4.13 8.45
CA CYS A 64 -6.11 4.47 7.35
C CYS A 64 -6.60 5.92 7.51
N PRO A 65 -6.42 6.79 6.51
CA PRO A 65 -6.82 8.20 6.60
C PRO A 65 -8.35 8.39 6.60
N PHE A 66 -9.13 7.35 6.29
CA PHE A 66 -10.59 7.43 6.18
C PHE A 66 -11.32 6.90 7.40
N CYS A 67 -10.78 5.88 8.09
CA CYS A 67 -11.45 5.22 9.20
C CYS A 67 -10.55 4.97 10.43
N GLY A 68 -9.28 5.39 10.39
CA GLY A 68 -8.35 5.29 11.52
C GLY A 68 -7.80 3.90 11.81
N THR A 69 -8.19 2.86 11.06
CA THR A 69 -7.70 1.48 11.27
C THR A 69 -6.17 1.39 11.15
N ASN A 70 -5.53 0.67 12.08
CA ASN A 70 -4.12 0.33 11.99
C ASN A 70 -3.86 -0.63 10.82
N LEU A 71 -3.11 -0.18 9.82
CA LEU A 71 -2.89 -0.91 8.58
C LEU A 71 -2.00 -2.14 8.77
N TYR A 72 -1.01 -2.07 9.67
CA TYR A 72 -0.13 -3.19 9.98
C TYR A 72 -0.86 -4.33 10.70
N GLU A 73 -1.93 -4.01 11.43
CA GLU A 73 -2.76 -5.02 12.09
C GLU A 73 -3.74 -5.68 11.12
N PHE A 74 -4.24 -4.92 10.15
CA PHE A 74 -5.28 -5.35 9.21
C PHE A 74 -4.72 -6.06 7.98
N TYR A 75 -3.68 -5.52 7.35
CA TYR A 75 -3.13 -6.01 6.08
C TYR A 75 -1.87 -6.86 6.34
N LYS A 76 -2.07 -8.19 6.39
CA LYS A 76 -1.02 -9.17 6.71
C LYS A 76 -0.85 -10.28 5.67
N ALA A 77 -1.62 -10.24 4.58
CA ALA A 77 -1.66 -11.27 3.57
C ALA A 77 -1.25 -10.72 2.20
N ASP A 78 -0.65 -11.60 1.38
CA ASP A 78 -0.11 -11.23 0.08
C ASP A 78 -1.19 -10.84 -0.94
N GLU A 79 -2.44 -11.26 -0.73
CA GLU A 79 -3.59 -10.90 -1.56
C GLU A 79 -3.87 -9.38 -1.60
N PHE A 80 -3.35 -8.63 -0.63
CA PHE A 80 -3.51 -7.18 -0.58
C PHE A 80 -2.40 -6.43 -1.32
N ILE A 81 -1.32 -7.10 -1.72
CA ILE A 81 -0.22 -6.48 -2.44
C ILE A 81 -0.72 -6.07 -3.82
N ASN A 82 -0.52 -4.80 -4.16
CA ASN A 82 -0.91 -4.25 -5.46
C ASN A 82 0.21 -3.41 -6.09
N GLU A 83 1.42 -3.46 -5.53
CA GLU A 83 2.58 -2.79 -6.09
C GLU A 83 3.91 -3.45 -5.71
N ASP A 84 4.87 -3.35 -6.63
CA ASP A 84 6.23 -3.83 -6.45
C ASP A 84 7.10 -2.81 -5.69
N PRO A 85 8.05 -3.23 -4.84
CA PRO A 85 8.95 -2.31 -4.15
C PRO A 85 9.85 -1.47 -5.07
N GLY A 86 10.11 -1.89 -6.31
CA GLY A 86 11.03 -1.20 -7.24
C GLY A 86 10.61 0.21 -7.68
N TYR A 87 9.38 0.64 -7.35
CA TYR A 87 8.88 1.99 -7.65
C TYR A 87 9.18 3.02 -6.54
N PHE A 88 9.56 2.57 -5.33
CA PHE A 88 9.65 3.37 -4.11
C PHE A 88 11.03 3.41 -3.46
#